data_AF-A0A257AU56-F1
#
_entry.id   AF-A0A257AU56-F1
#
_cell.length_a   1.000
_cell.length_b   1.000
_cell.length_c   1.000
_cell.angle_alpha   90.00
_cell.angle_beta   90.00
_cell.angle_gamma   90.00
#
_symmetry.space_group_name_H-M   'P 1'
#
loop_
_entity.id
_entity.type
_entity.pdbx_description
1 polymer ?
#
loop_
_entity_poly.entity_id
_entity_poly.type
_entity_poly.pdbx_seq_one_letter_code
_entity_poly.pdbx_strand_id
1 'polypeptide(L)'
;MTGFRTALTRTLNACARSAGLLKDIKDANLSGDDVLEGLTAVVSVKLPQPQFEGQTKGKLNSDIGGFVTQMVNEKLTEYFDKNPAVMKRIVGKAVEAARA
;
A
#
# COMPACT_ATOMS: atom_id res chain seq x y z
N MET A 1 -2.03 4.72 11.04
CA MET A 1 -1.67 4.55 9.61
C MET A 1 -1.43 3.09 9.21
N THR A 2 -1.89 2.11 9.98
CA THR A 2 -1.64 0.69 9.71
C THR A 2 -2.44 0.16 8.51
N GLY A 3 -3.72 0.52 8.39
CA GLY A 3 -4.59 0.01 7.31
C GLY A 3 -4.09 0.31 5.89
N PHE A 4 -3.75 1.57 5.59
CA PHE A 4 -3.26 1.97 4.27
C PHE A 4 -1.95 1.27 3.91
N ARG A 5 -0.95 1.29 4.81
CA ARG A 5 0.36 0.68 4.58
C ARG A 5 0.22 -0.81 4.31
N THR A 6 -0.50 -1.53 5.16
CA THR A 6 -0.73 -2.98 5.01
C THR A 6 -1.42 -3.30 3.69
N ALA A 7 -2.45 -2.53 3.32
CA ALA A 7 -3.18 -2.74 2.09
C ALA A 7 -2.33 -2.50 0.83
N LEU A 8 -1.55 -1.42 0.85
CA LEU A 8 -0.64 -1.06 -0.24
C LEU A 8 0.40 -2.17 -0.48
N THR A 9 1.12 -2.57 0.58
CA THR A 9 2.13 -3.64 0.48
C THR A 9 1.53 -4.95 0.01
N ARG A 10 0.35 -5.33 0.53
CA ARG A 10 -0.33 -6.57 0.14
C ARG A 10 -0.75 -6.58 -1.32
N THR A 11 -1.37 -5.48 -1.77
CA THR A 11 -1.86 -5.34 -3.15
C THR A 11 -0.73 -5.32 -4.14
N LEU A 12 0.31 -4.53 -3.88
CA LEU A 12 1.45 -4.43 -4.78
C LEU A 12 2.15 -5.79 -4.93
N ASN A 13 2.36 -6.52 -3.83
CA ASN A 13 2.90 -7.89 -3.88
C ASN A 13 2.00 -8.84 -4.68
N ALA A 14 0.68 -8.78 -4.51
CA ALA A 14 -0.25 -9.63 -5.26
C ALA A 14 -0.17 -9.36 -6.77
N CYS A 15 -0.22 -8.10 -7.19
CA CYS A 15 -0.10 -7.69 -8.59
C CYS A 15 1.28 -8.01 -9.17
N ALA A 16 2.36 -7.84 -8.38
CA ALA A 16 3.70 -8.18 -8.83
C ALA A 16 3.89 -9.69 -9.02
N ARG A 17 3.30 -10.52 -8.15
CA ARG A 17 3.31 -11.99 -8.31
C ARG A 17 2.55 -12.43 -9.55
N SER A 18 1.33 -11.91 -9.77
CA SER A 18 0.54 -12.28 -10.95
C SER A 18 1.21 -11.86 -12.26
N ALA A 19 1.94 -10.76 -12.25
CA ALA A 19 2.73 -10.28 -13.40
C ALA A 19 4.13 -10.94 -13.53
N GLY A 20 4.52 -11.82 -12.60
CA GLY A 20 5.80 -12.51 -12.61
C GLY A 20 7.02 -11.60 -12.40
N LEU A 21 6.84 -10.47 -11.72
CA LEU A 21 7.85 -9.42 -11.54
C LEU A 21 8.74 -9.61 -10.31
N LEU A 22 8.46 -10.59 -9.44
CA LEU A 22 9.21 -10.84 -8.20
C LEU A 22 10.28 -11.95 -8.33
N LYS A 23 10.52 -12.45 -9.55
CA LYS A 23 11.40 -13.62 -9.79
C LYS A 23 12.85 -13.40 -9.35
N ASP A 24 13.30 -12.16 -9.35
CA ASP A 24 14.69 -11.80 -9.11
C ASP A 24 14.91 -11.20 -7.71
N ILE A 25 14.05 -11.52 -6.74
CA ILE A 25 14.12 -11.08 -5.35
C ILE A 25 14.29 -12.30 -4.44
N LYS A 26 15.28 -12.27 -3.55
CA LYS A 26 15.61 -13.40 -2.65
C LYS A 26 14.43 -13.83 -1.78
N ASP A 27 13.68 -12.86 -1.24
CA ASP A 27 12.61 -13.11 -0.26
C ASP A 27 11.24 -13.34 -0.92
N ALA A 28 11.19 -13.45 -2.25
CA ALA A 28 9.99 -13.62 -3.08
C ALA A 28 8.90 -12.54 -2.91
N ASN A 29 9.09 -11.58 -2.00
CA ASN A 29 8.13 -10.56 -1.59
C ASN A 29 8.84 -9.24 -1.29
N LEU A 30 8.14 -8.14 -1.55
CA LEU A 30 8.54 -6.79 -1.16
C LEU A 30 8.09 -6.50 0.28
N SER A 31 8.98 -5.91 1.06
CA SER A 31 8.72 -5.45 2.43
C SER A 31 7.83 -4.21 2.44
N GLY A 32 7.34 -3.83 3.62
CA GLY A 32 6.59 -2.59 3.77
C GLY A 32 7.43 -1.34 3.52
N ASP A 33 8.74 -1.41 3.72
CA ASP A 33 9.64 -0.26 3.55
C ASP A 33 10.05 -0.09 2.08
N ASP A 34 10.29 -1.19 1.37
CA ASP A 34 10.62 -1.18 -0.07
C ASP A 34 9.49 -0.54 -0.89
N VAL A 35 8.24 -0.83 -0.50
CA VAL A 35 7.04 -0.29 -1.16
C VAL A 35 6.80 1.18 -0.84
N LEU A 36 7.31 1.66 0.30
CA LEU A 36 7.17 3.05 0.71
C LEU A 36 8.31 3.94 0.21
N GLU A 37 9.40 3.37 -0.30
CA GLU A 37 10.53 4.16 -0.78
C GLU A 37 10.11 5.09 -1.93
N GLY A 38 10.27 6.40 -1.72
CA GLY A 38 9.87 7.44 -2.67
C GLY A 38 8.36 7.66 -2.77
N LEU A 39 7.55 7.03 -1.91
CA LEU A 39 6.10 7.22 -1.90
C LEU A 39 5.73 8.55 -1.21
N THR A 40 5.02 9.40 -1.95
CA THR A 40 4.25 10.50 -1.36
C THR A 40 2.77 10.18 -1.48
N ALA A 41 2.07 10.13 -0.35
CA ALA A 41 0.65 9.83 -0.31
C ALA A 41 -0.08 10.69 0.73
N VAL A 42 -1.30 11.08 0.40
CA VAL A 42 -2.21 11.78 1.32
C VAL A 42 -3.40 10.87 1.58
N VAL A 43 -3.66 10.57 2.85
CA VAL A 43 -4.82 9.76 3.28
C VAL A 43 -5.75 10.64 4.09
N SER A 44 -6.92 10.94 3.55
CA SER A 44 -7.97 11.71 4.21
C SER A 44 -9.19 10.84 4.40
N VAL A 45 -9.69 10.74 5.63
CA VAL A 45 -10.91 10.01 5.96
C VAL A 45 -11.91 10.95 6.63
N LYS A 46 -13.18 10.80 6.29
CA LYS A 46 -14.29 11.52 6.92
C LYS A 46 -15.15 10.52 7.69
N LEU A 47 -15.36 10.79 8.97
CA LEU A 47 -16.05 9.91 9.91
C LEU A 47 -17.10 10.73 10.67
N PRO A 48 -18.32 10.21 10.88
CA PRO A 48 -19.34 10.91 11.66
C PRO A 48 -19.00 10.97 13.16
N GLN A 49 -18.32 9.96 13.70
CA GLN A 49 -17.93 9.88 15.12
C GLN A 49 -16.47 9.44 15.26
N PRO A 50 -15.49 10.33 14.99
CA PRO A 50 -14.09 9.96 15.06
C PRO A 50 -13.59 9.88 16.51
N GLN A 51 -12.97 8.75 16.85
CA GLN A 51 -12.25 8.52 18.09
C GLN A 51 -10.75 8.74 17.90
N PHE A 52 -10.13 9.55 18.76
CA PHE A 52 -8.70 9.84 18.75
C PHE A 52 -8.04 9.54 20.10
N GLU A 53 -6.74 9.27 20.09
CA GLU A 53 -5.90 9.23 21.29
C GLU A 53 -5.63 10.66 21.77
N GLY A 54 -6.25 11.00 22.90
CA GLY A 54 -6.05 12.28 23.57
C GLY A 54 -6.67 13.48 22.84
N GLN A 55 -6.53 14.64 23.47
CA GLN A 55 -7.16 15.88 23.02
C GLN A 55 -6.52 16.47 21.76
N THR A 56 -5.21 16.24 21.56
CA THR A 56 -4.46 16.76 20.40
C THR A 56 -4.79 16.05 19.09
N LYS A 57 -5.64 15.01 19.13
CA LYS A 57 -6.03 14.20 17.97
C LYS A 57 -4.84 13.57 17.23
N GLY A 58 -3.77 13.24 17.96
CA GLY A 58 -2.50 12.78 17.39
C GLY A 58 -2.58 11.42 16.68
N LYS A 59 -3.46 10.52 17.15
CA LYS A 59 -3.68 9.22 16.52
C LYS A 59 -5.17 8.90 16.47
N LEU A 60 -5.65 8.47 15.30
CA LEU A 60 -7.02 8.01 15.11
C LEU A 60 -7.14 6.55 15.59
N ASN A 61 -8.05 6.29 16.52
CA ASN A 61 -8.37 4.96 17.06
C ASN A 61 -9.71 4.40 16.57
N SER A 62 -10.40 5.13 15.69
CA SER A 62 -11.63 4.63 15.06
C SER A 62 -11.32 3.38 14.23
N ASP A 63 -12.20 2.39 14.27
CA ASP A 63 -12.09 1.16 13.47
C ASP A 63 -12.45 1.42 11.99
N ILE A 64 -11.58 2.18 11.31
CA ILE A 64 -11.66 2.47 9.88
C ILE A 64 -10.59 1.72 9.08
N GLY A 65 -9.67 1.04 9.75
CA GLY A 65 -8.55 0.35 9.12
C GLY A 65 -8.99 -0.71 8.11
N GLY A 66 -10.04 -1.46 8.43
CA GLY A 66 -10.63 -2.47 7.52
C GLY A 66 -11.19 -1.84 6.24
N PHE A 67 -11.98 -0.77 6.37
CA PHE A 67 -12.56 -0.05 5.23
C PHE A 67 -11.49 0.55 4.31
N VAL A 68 -10.47 1.21 4.88
CA VAL A 68 -9.34 1.74 4.10
C VAL A 68 -8.62 0.59 3.39
N THR A 69 -8.41 -0.53 4.09
CA THR A 69 -7.74 -1.70 3.51
C THR A 69 -8.52 -2.25 2.31
N GLN A 70 -9.82 -2.44 2.44
CA GLN A 70 -10.67 -2.92 1.37
C GLN A 70 -10.65 -1.97 0.16
N MET A 71 -10.87 -0.68 0.40
CA MET A 71 -10.87 0.34 -0.65
C MET A 71 -9.55 0.38 -1.42
N VAL A 72 -8.42 0.40 -0.71
CA VAL A 72 -7.09 0.43 -1.33
C VAL A 72 -6.87 -0.84 -2.16
N ASN A 73 -7.18 -2.02 -1.62
CA ASN A 73 -6.99 -3.26 -2.37
C ASN A 73 -7.81 -3.27 -3.66
N GLU A 74 -9.09 -2.90 -3.61
CA GLU A 74 -9.97 -2.89 -4.79
C GLU A 74 -9.50 -1.87 -5.83
N LYS A 75 -9.37 -0.59 -5.42
CA LYS A 75 -9.11 0.49 -6.37
C LYS A 75 -7.69 0.49 -6.91
N LEU A 76 -6.71 0.09 -6.10
CA LEU A 76 -5.33 0.00 -6.57
C LEU A 76 -5.16 -1.16 -7.54
N THR A 77 -5.80 -2.31 -7.28
CA THR A 77 -5.81 -3.45 -8.24
C THR A 77 -6.45 -3.01 -9.55
N GLU A 78 -7.65 -2.41 -9.50
CA GLU A 78 -8.35 -1.90 -10.68
C GLU A 78 -7.49 -0.90 -11.47
N TYR A 79 -6.77 -0.01 -10.77
CA TYR A 79 -5.87 0.95 -11.40
C TYR A 79 -4.70 0.25 -12.10
N PHE A 80 -4.07 -0.74 -11.47
CA PHE A 80 -2.94 -1.47 -12.07
C PHE A 80 -3.36 -2.34 -13.25
N ASP A 81 -4.53 -2.96 -13.20
CA ASP A 81 -5.08 -3.73 -14.32
C ASP A 81 -5.28 -2.85 -15.56
N LYS A 82 -5.76 -1.60 -15.35
CA LYS A 82 -5.92 -0.60 -16.41
C LYS A 82 -4.60 0.04 -16.83
N ASN A 83 -3.58 0.03 -15.98
CA ASN A 83 -2.31 0.73 -16.19
C ASN A 83 -1.09 -0.20 -15.94
N PRO A 84 -0.93 -1.29 -16.71
CA PRO A 84 0.12 -2.29 -16.46
C PRO A 84 1.54 -1.72 -16.61
N ALA A 85 1.74 -0.71 -17.46
CA ALA A 85 3.03 -0.04 -17.59
C ALA A 85 3.41 0.73 -16.32
N VAL A 86 2.45 1.37 -15.65
CA VAL A 86 2.67 2.10 -14.40
C VAL A 86 2.95 1.10 -13.27
N MET A 87 2.17 0.03 -13.19
CA MET A 87 2.40 -1.05 -12.23
C MET A 87 3.83 -1.61 -12.34
N LYS A 88 4.28 -1.94 -13.55
CA LYS A 88 5.65 -2.45 -13.78
C LYS A 88 6.72 -1.46 -13.31
N ARG A 89 6.56 -0.16 -13.55
CA ARG A 89 7.50 0.88 -13.09
C ARG A 89 7.55 0.97 -11.57
N ILE A 90 6.38 1.00 -10.92
CA ILE A 90 6.29 1.09 -9.44
C ILE A 90 6.89 -0.16 -8.80
N VAL A 91 6.51 -1.35 -9.28
CA VAL A 91 7.06 -2.62 -8.79
C VAL A 91 8.58 -2.65 -9.02
N GLY A 92 9.05 -2.24 -10.19
CA GLY A 92 10.49 -2.15 -10.49
C GLY A 92 11.26 -1.30 -9.49
N LYS A 93 10.75 -0.10 -9.15
CA LYS A 93 11.38 0.76 -8.14
C LYS A 93 11.41 0.10 -6.77
N ALA A 94 10.35 -0.60 -6.38
CA ALA A 94 10.32 -1.34 -5.13
C ALA A 94 11.28 -2.56 -5.14
N VAL A 95 11.46 -3.22 -6.28
CA VAL A 95 12.48 -4.28 -6.44
C VAL A 95 13.89 -3.72 -6.29
N GLU A 96 14.16 -2.55 -6.87
CA GLU A 96 15.44 -1.85 -6.69
C GLU A 96 15.68 -1.48 -5.23
N ALA A 97 14.65 -0.97 -4.54
CA ALA A 97 14.69 -0.68 -3.11
C ALA A 97 15.05 -1.92 -2.28
N ALA A 98 14.41 -3.06 -2.57
CA ALA A 98 14.66 -4.33 -1.89
C ALA A 98 16.07 -4.92 -2.11
N ARG A 99 16.82 -4.41 -3.10
CA ARG A 99 18.17 -4.86 -3.44
C ARG A 99 19.28 -3.96 -2.88
N ALA A 100 18.95 -2.71 -2.56
CA ALA A 100 19.88 -1.73 -2.02
C ALA A 100 20.30 -2.10 -0.58
#